data_AF-A0AAW0KYY7-F1
#
_entry.id   AF-A0AAW0KYY7-F1
#
_cell.length_a   1.000
_cell.length_b   1.000
_cell.length_c   1.000
_cell.angle_alpha   90.00
_cell.angle_beta   90.00
_cell.angle_gamma   90.00
#
_symmetry.space_group_name_H-M   'P 1'
#
loop_
_entity.id
_entity.type
_entity.pdbx_description
1 polymer ?
#
loop_
_entity_poly.entity_id
_entity_poly.type
_entity_poly.pdbx_seq_one_letter_code
_entity_poly.pdbx_strand_id
1 'polypeptide(L)'
;MRKGISEVGVEDFVKAGLTIEEAKEFQRVLKEAVFGAKGSDPREVWRSLVAQRVLKPWHPHALHQLVYYSVYANWDSLTNGPPLYWFPSLYGFALCL
;
A
#
# COMPACT_ATOMS: atom_id res chain seq x y z
N MET A 1 0.68 -16.47 6.51
CA MET A 1 -0.19 -15.46 5.88
C MET A 1 0.48 -14.11 6.01
N ARG A 2 0.48 -13.29 4.95
CA ARG A 2 0.90 -11.88 5.07
C ARG A 2 -0.23 -11.11 5.72
N LYS A 3 0.09 -10.07 6.51
CA LYS A 3 -0.90 -9.18 7.09
C LYS A 3 -1.68 -8.49 5.98
N GLY A 4 -3.00 -8.58 6.01
CA GLY A 4 -3.88 -7.78 5.15
C GLY A 4 -3.75 -6.28 5.47
N ILE A 5 -4.17 -5.43 4.54
CA ILE A 5 -4.03 -3.97 4.68
C ILE A 5 -4.73 -3.41 5.93
N SER A 6 -5.77 -4.08 6.43
CA SER A 6 -6.47 -3.73 7.67
C SER A 6 -5.73 -4.12 8.95
N GLU A 7 -4.74 -5.03 8.85
CA GLU A 7 -3.95 -5.56 9.98
C GLU A 7 -2.59 -4.85 10.13
N VAL A 8 -2.17 -4.09 9.12
CA VAL A 8 -0.93 -3.30 9.17
C VAL A 8 -1.12 -2.11 10.11
N GLY A 9 -0.17 -1.92 11.03
CA GLY A 9 -0.22 -0.85 12.02
C GLY A 9 1.01 0.06 12.03
N VAL A 10 0.99 1.05 12.92
CA VAL A 10 2.08 2.03 13.13
C VAL A 10 3.46 1.37 13.24
N GLU A 11 3.58 0.28 13.99
CA GLU A 11 4.86 -0.42 14.17
C GLU A 11 5.42 -0.99 12.87
N ASP A 12 4.57 -1.48 11.97
CA ASP A 12 4.98 -2.01 10.68
C ASP A 12 5.50 -0.87 9.79
N PHE A 13 4.88 0.32 9.85
CA PHE A 13 5.31 1.51 9.13
C PHE A 13 6.63 2.08 9.66
N VAL A 14 6.84 2.05 10.98
CA VAL A 14 8.12 2.44 11.59
C VAL A 14 9.23 1.47 11.15
N LYS A 15 8.97 0.16 11.16
CA LYS A 15 9.90 -0.85 10.63
C LYS A 15 10.18 -0.66 9.14
N ALA A 16 9.23 -0.10 8.40
CA ALA A 16 9.38 0.24 6.99
C ALA A 16 10.12 1.58 6.75
N GLY A 17 10.55 2.27 7.80
CA GLY A 17 11.42 3.45 7.71
C GLY A 17 10.73 4.80 7.91
N LEU A 18 9.47 4.83 8.35
CA LEU A 18 8.85 6.08 8.81
C LEU A 18 9.24 6.40 10.25
N THR A 19 9.26 7.68 10.59
CA THR A 19 9.24 8.12 11.99
C THR A 19 7.91 7.75 12.64
N ILE A 20 7.82 7.79 13.98
CA ILE A 20 6.59 7.43 14.67
C ILE A 20 5.46 8.44 14.41
N GLU A 21 5.77 9.71 14.22
CA GLU A 21 4.83 10.77 13.84
C GLU A 21 4.30 10.55 12.42
N GLU A 22 5.20 10.34 11.45
CA GLU A 22 4.82 10.03 10.07
C GLU A 22 4.00 8.75 9.98
N ALA A 23 4.35 7.71 10.74
CA ALA A 23 3.62 6.45 10.76
C ALA A 23 2.19 6.60 11.29
N LYS A 24 1.97 7.44 12.30
CA LYS A 24 0.61 7.73 12.82
C LYS A 24 -0.24 8.45 11.79
N GLU A 25 0.33 9.48 11.16
CA GLU A 25 -0.38 10.24 10.13
C GLU A 25 -0.66 9.39 8.89
N PHE A 26 0.33 8.61 8.45
CA PHE A 26 0.18 7.66 7.36
C PHE A 26 -0.93 6.64 7.64
N GLN A 27 -0.98 6.08 8.85
CA GLN A 27 -2.03 5.14 9.23
C GLN A 27 -3.43 5.78 9.16
N ARG A 28 -3.57 7.05 9.57
CA ARG A 28 -4.85 7.78 9.50
C ARG A 28 -5.31 7.90 8.05
N VAL A 29 -4.44 8.42 7.17
CA VAL A 29 -4.74 8.60 5.74
C VAL A 29 -5.02 7.26 5.05
N LEU A 30 -4.25 6.22 5.38
CA LEU A 30 -4.43 4.88 4.83
C LEU A 30 -5.82 4.32 5.19
N LYS A 31 -6.23 4.43 6.46
CA LYS A 31 -7.54 3.95 6.92
C LYS A 31 -8.69 4.68 6.25
N GLU A 32 -8.58 6.00 6.09
CA GLU A 32 -9.58 6.81 5.37
C GLU A 32 -9.73 6.33 3.92
N ALA A 33 -8.61 6.11 3.23
CA ALA A 33 -8.61 5.68 1.84
C ALA A 33 -9.14 4.25 1.65
N VAL A 34 -8.81 3.33 2.57
CA VAL A 34 -9.29 1.95 2.57
C VAL A 34 -10.77 1.88 2.93
N PHE A 35 -11.27 2.70 3.87
CA PHE A 35 -12.68 2.72 4.24
C PHE A 35 -13.57 3.26 3.11
N GLY A 36 -13.07 4.23 2.33
CA GLY A 36 -13.78 4.76 1.16
C GLY A 36 -13.92 3.76 0.00
N ALA A 37 -12.98 2.83 -0.13
CA ALA A 37 -13.12 1.68 -1.02
C ALA A 37 -14.00 0.64 -0.29
N LYS A 38 -15.11 0.17 -0.86
CA LYS A 38 -15.93 -0.89 -0.26
C LYS A 38 -15.07 -2.17 -0.09
N GLY A 39 -14.42 -2.30 1.08
CA GLY A 39 -13.09 -2.87 1.28
C GLY A 39 -12.88 -4.38 1.07
N SER A 40 -13.53 -4.98 0.09
CA SER A 40 -13.38 -6.41 -0.24
C SER A 40 -12.56 -6.69 -1.49
N ASP A 41 -12.53 -5.81 -2.51
CA ASP A 41 -11.71 -6.03 -3.71
C ASP A 41 -10.34 -5.32 -3.59
N PRO A 42 -9.22 -6.07 -3.54
CA PRO A 42 -7.86 -5.51 -3.56
C PRO A 42 -7.60 -4.52 -4.70
N ARG A 43 -8.24 -4.69 -5.86
CA ARG A 43 -8.12 -3.77 -7.02
C ARG A 43 -8.72 -2.41 -6.72
N GLU A 44 -9.90 -2.38 -6.09
CA GLU A 44 -10.56 -1.12 -5.70
C GLU A 44 -9.79 -0.41 -4.60
N VAL A 45 -9.29 -1.18 -3.62
CA VAL A 45 -8.43 -0.65 -2.56
C VAL A 45 -7.17 -0.04 -3.18
N TRP A 46 -6.45 -0.77 -4.03
CA TRP A 46 -5.25 -0.27 -4.69
C TRP A 46 -5.53 0.99 -5.53
N ARG A 47 -6.62 0.98 -6.32
CA ARG A 47 -7.04 2.15 -7.12
C ARG A 47 -7.34 3.37 -6.26
N SER A 48 -8.02 3.18 -5.13
CA SER A 48 -8.32 4.26 -4.18
C SER A 48 -7.03 4.88 -3.60
N LEU A 49 -6.07 4.04 -3.19
CA LEU A 49 -4.78 4.50 -2.66
C LEU A 49 -3.97 5.31 -3.68
N VAL A 50 -3.96 4.87 -4.95
CA VAL A 50 -3.27 5.58 -6.04
C VAL A 50 -3.98 6.89 -6.37
N ALA A 51 -5.31 6.90 -6.50
CA ALA A 51 -6.09 8.09 -6.81
C ALA A 51 -5.94 9.18 -5.74
N GLN A 52 -5.88 8.79 -4.46
CA GLN A 52 -5.67 9.70 -3.33
C GLN A 52 -4.19 10.04 -3.09
N ARG A 53 -3.27 9.48 -3.88
CA ARG A 53 -1.82 9.68 -3.75
C ARG A 53 -1.33 9.42 -2.32
N VAL A 54 -1.82 8.36 -1.67
CA VAL A 54 -1.47 8.01 -0.27
C VAL A 54 0.04 7.73 -0.16
N LEU A 55 0.56 6.97 -1.12
CA LEU A 55 1.99 6.70 -1.24
C LEU A 55 2.66 7.81 -2.04
N LYS A 56 3.67 8.44 -1.45
CA LYS A 56 4.44 9.51 -2.07
C LYS A 56 5.74 8.96 -2.66
N PRO A 57 6.26 9.54 -3.77
CA PRO A 57 7.49 9.06 -4.40
C PRO A 57 8.72 9.02 -3.47
N TRP A 58 8.77 9.89 -2.47
CA TRP A 58 9.86 9.97 -1.50
C TRP A 58 9.70 9.03 -0.30
N HIS A 59 8.58 8.31 -0.18
CA HIS A 59 8.44 7.33 0.89
C HIS A 59 9.45 6.18 0.74
N PRO A 60 9.88 5.55 1.85
CA PRO A 60 10.80 4.42 1.79
C PRO A 60 10.28 3.30 0.87
N HIS A 61 11.19 2.63 0.15
CA HIS A 61 10.82 1.49 -0.70
C HIS A 61 10.17 0.35 0.10
N ALA A 62 10.62 0.13 1.33
CA ALA A 62 10.03 -0.88 2.21
C ALA A 62 8.55 -0.56 2.55
N LEU A 63 8.18 0.72 2.68
CA LEU A 63 6.79 1.13 2.94
C LEU A 63 5.90 0.83 1.74
N HIS A 64 6.39 1.16 0.55
CA HIS A 64 5.77 0.85 -0.73
C HIS A 64 5.48 -0.66 -0.86
N GLN A 65 6.50 -1.50 -0.62
CA GLN A 65 6.36 -2.96 -0.65
C GLN A 65 5.37 -3.48 0.39
N LEU A 66 5.44 -2.96 1.63
CA LEU A 66 4.55 -3.34 2.72
C LEU A 66 3.08 -3.13 2.32
N VAL A 67 2.73 -1.92 1.88
CA VAL A 67 1.36 -1.59 1.50
C VAL A 67 0.90 -2.46 0.33
N TYR A 68 1.75 -2.67 -0.68
CA TYR A 68 1.40 -3.54 -1.81
C TYR A 68 1.01 -4.95 -1.40
N TYR A 69 1.92 -5.61 -0.69
CA TYR A 69 1.76 -7.01 -0.35
C TYR A 69 0.66 -7.21 0.67
N SER A 70 0.33 -6.17 1.44
CA SER A 70 -0.81 -6.17 2.35
C SER A 70 -2.15 -5.97 1.65
N VAL A 71 -2.22 -5.13 0.61
CA VAL A 71 -3.43 -5.02 -0.23
C VAL A 71 -3.72 -6.34 -0.94
N TYR A 72 -2.68 -6.96 -1.50
CA TYR A 72 -2.78 -8.23 -2.23
C TYR A 72 -2.49 -9.47 -1.36
N ALA A 73 -2.63 -9.38 -0.03
CA ALA A 73 -2.24 -10.46 0.88
C ALA A 73 -2.94 -11.80 0.60
N ASN A 74 -4.20 -11.73 0.13
CA ASN A 74 -5.04 -12.87 -0.22
C ASN A 74 -5.31 -12.95 -1.74
N TRP A 75 -4.44 -12.33 -2.56
CA TRP A 75 -4.61 -12.36 -4.01
C TRP A 75 -4.28 -13.73 -4.57
N ASP A 76 -5.27 -14.36 -5.20
CA ASP A 76 -5.07 -15.60 -5.93
C ASP A 76 -4.63 -15.29 -7.37
N SER A 77 -3.34 -15.47 -7.65
CA SER A 77 -2.75 -15.25 -8.97
C SER A 77 -3.11 -16.32 -9.99
N LEU A 78 -3.51 -17.52 -9.58
CA LEU A 78 -3.96 -18.59 -10.48
C LEU A 78 -5.31 -18.23 -11.10
N THR A 79 -6.19 -17.63 -10.31
CA THR A 79 -7.54 -17.25 -10.74
C THR A 79 -7.61 -15.85 -11.33
N ASN A 80 -6.85 -14.88 -10.77
CA ASN A 80 -6.96 -13.47 -11.15
C ASN A 80 -5.81 -12.94 -12.01
N GLY A 81 -4.82 -13.78 -12.32
CA GLY A 81 -3.57 -13.35 -12.98
C GLY A 81 -2.65 -12.55 -12.04
N PRO A 82 -1.56 -11.96 -12.55
CA PRO A 82 -0.65 -11.18 -11.72
C PRO A 82 -1.36 -9.93 -11.15
N PRO A 83 -1.13 -9.58 -9.88
CA PRO A 83 -1.68 -8.33 -9.32
C PRO A 83 -1.10 -7.12 -10.08
N LEU A 84 -1.87 -6.05 -10.18
CA LEU A 84 -1.42 -4.81 -10.84
C LEU A 84 -0.17 -4.29 -10.11
N TYR A 85 0.99 -4.37 -10.76
CA TYR A 85 2.26 -4.00 -10.16
C TYR A 85 2.52 -2.49 -10.33
N TRP A 86 2.78 -1.77 -9.23
CA TRP A 86 3.23 -0.37 -9.30
C TRP A 86 4.02 0.06 -8.08
N PHE A 87 5.36 0.03 -8.13
CA PHE A 87 6.24 0.86 -7.29
C PHE A 87 7.50 1.22 -8.05
N PRO A 88 8.09 2.41 -7.78
CA PRO A 88 9.39 2.76 -8.32
C PRO A 88 10.43 1.73 -7.86
N SER A 89 11.08 1.07 -8.82
CA SER A 89 12.28 0.28 -8.52
C SER A 89 13.47 1.24 -8.37
N LEU A 90 14.52 0.80 -7.66
CA LEU A 90 15.75 1.56 -7.45
C LEU A 90 16.43 2.05 -8.75
N TYR A 91 16.00 1.56 -9.92
CA TYR A 91 16.60 1.84 -11.23
C TYR A 91 15.64 2.45 -12.27
N GLY A 92 14.41 2.83 -11.89
CA GLY A 92 13.48 3.36 -12.87
C GLY A 92 12.47 4.28 -12.25
N PHE A 93 12.57 5.56 -12.60
CA PHE A 93 11.46 6.50 -12.56
C PHE A 93 10.31 5.91 -13.40
N ALA A 94 9.44 5.12 -12.78
CA ALA A 94 8.11 4.86 -13.31
C ALA A 94 7.35 6.18 -13.20
N LEU A 95 7.47 6.99 -14.25
CA LEU A 95 6.75 8.24 -14.41
C LEU A 95 5.27 8.00 -14.14
N CYS A 96 4.74 8.77 -13.21
CA CYS A 96 3.31 9.01 -13.09
C CYS A 96 2.75 9.44 -14.44
N LEU A 97 1.71 8.75 -14.90
CA LEU A 97 0.47 9.31 -15.45
C LEU A 97 -0.59 8.20 -15.47
#